data_AF-A0A6G1QAD8-F1
#
_entry.id   AF-A0A6G1QAD8-F1
#
_cell.length_a   1.000
_cell.length_b   1.000
_cell.length_c   1.000
_cell.angle_alpha   90.00
_cell.angle_beta   90.00
_cell.angle_gamma   90.00
#
_symmetry.space_group_name_H-M   'P 1'
#
loop_
_entity.id
_entity.type
_entity.pdbx_description
1 polymer ?
#
loop_
_entity_poly.entity_id
_entity_poly.type
_entity_poly.pdbx_seq_one_letter_code
_entity_poly.pdbx_strand_id
1 'polypeptide(L)'
;MVRKLKYHEQKLLKKVDFINWEVDNNLHEVKVLRRYHIEKREDYTKYNKLSRNIRDLAQKIRDLNEKDGFRAQSTHRLLEKLYSIGLIPTRQNLSLTEKVTASSFCRRRLPSIMLNLRMAQNLKTAITFIEQGRILH
;
A
#
# COMPACT_ATOMS: atom_id res chain seq x y z
N MET A 1 -10.54 13.36 24.08
CA MET A 1 -11.09 14.48 23.27
C MET A 1 -10.63 15.77 23.92
N VAL A 2 -10.01 16.68 23.16
CA VAL A 2 -9.53 17.98 23.69
C VAL A 2 -10.59 19.04 23.36
N ARG A 3 -10.82 19.98 24.29
CA ARG A 3 -11.74 21.10 24.10
C ARG A 3 -11.34 21.93 22.89
N LYS A 4 -12.31 22.45 22.13
CA LYS A 4 -12.07 23.42 21.05
C LYS A 4 -11.44 24.71 21.62
N LEU A 5 -10.26 25.05 21.14
CA LEU A 5 -9.55 26.28 21.51
C LEU A 5 -10.30 27.52 21.00
N LYS A 6 -10.35 28.58 21.82
CA LYS A 6 -10.81 29.91 21.42
C LYS A 6 -9.80 30.55 20.45
N TYR A 7 -10.23 31.58 19.72
CA TYR A 7 -9.39 32.23 18.71
C TYR A 7 -8.02 32.69 19.23
N HIS A 8 -7.96 33.28 20.43
CA HIS A 8 -6.70 33.71 21.06
C HIS A 8 -5.82 32.52 21.48
N GLU A 9 -6.42 31.45 22.02
CA GLU A 9 -5.73 30.22 22.40
C GLU A 9 -5.13 29.53 21.16
N GLN A 10 -5.87 29.46 20.05
CA GLN A 10 -5.40 28.89 18.79
C GLN A 10 -4.28 29.73 18.15
N LYS A 11 -4.30 31.06 18.32
CA LYS A 11 -3.23 31.94 17.85
C LYS A 11 -1.92 31.72 18.61
N LEU A 12 -1.99 31.36 19.90
CA LEU A 12 -0.83 31.02 20.73
C LEU A 12 -0.35 29.58 20.48
N LEU A 13 -1.28 28.64 20.33
CA LEU A 13 -1.02 27.20 20.25
C LEU A 13 -1.03 26.67 18.81
N LYS A 14 -0.42 27.39 17.86
CA LYS A 14 -0.46 27.03 16.42
C LYS A 14 0.22 25.70 16.08
N LYS A 15 1.23 25.29 16.85
CA LYS A 15 2.00 24.05 16.64
C LYS A 15 1.50 22.88 17.50
N VAL A 16 0.48 23.10 18.32
CA VAL A 16 -0.02 22.07 19.25
C VAL A 16 -1.21 21.37 18.61
N ASP A 17 -0.93 20.21 18.01
CA ASP A 17 -1.93 19.24 17.61
C ASP A 17 -1.66 17.94 18.37
N PHE A 18 -2.63 17.49 19.18
CA PHE A 18 -2.51 16.27 19.98
C PHE A 18 -2.85 15.00 19.18
N ILE A 19 -3.38 15.15 17.96
CA ILE A 19 -3.86 14.05 17.12
C ILE A 19 -2.92 13.84 15.93
N ASN A 20 -2.45 14.92 15.32
CA ASN A 20 -1.61 14.88 14.13
C ASN A 20 -0.24 15.50 14.42
N TRP A 21 0.77 14.66 14.67
CA TRP A 21 2.16 15.10 14.70
C TRP A 21 2.78 14.97 13.32
N GLU A 22 3.54 15.99 12.89
CA GLU A 22 4.14 16.04 11.55
C GLU A 22 5.08 14.86 11.25
N VAL A 23 5.69 14.31 12.30
CA VAL A 23 6.59 13.13 12.21
C VAL A 23 5.78 11.84 11.98
N ASP A 24 4.52 11.82 12.41
CA ASP A 24 3.65 10.66 12.36
C ASP A 24 2.75 10.70 11.12
N ASN A 25 3.09 9.92 10.09
CA ASN A 25 2.17 9.63 8.98
C ASN A 25 1.03 8.67 9.38
N ASN A 26 0.60 8.74 10.65
CA ASN A 26 -0.31 7.82 11.31
C ASN A 26 -1.73 7.92 10.72
N LEU A 27 -2.17 9.12 10.35
CA LEU A 27 -3.51 9.32 9.76
C LEU A 27 -3.66 8.62 8.41
N HIS A 28 -2.64 8.66 7.56
CA HIS A 28 -2.67 7.97 6.27
C HIS A 28 -2.73 6.46 6.46
N GLU A 29 -1.87 5.92 7.33
CA GLU A 29 -1.86 4.50 7.67
C GLU A 29 -3.21 4.04 8.22
N VAL A 30 -3.76 4.72 9.23
CA VAL A 30 -5.07 4.38 9.82
C VAL A 30 -6.18 4.43 8.77
N LYS A 31 -6.14 5.38 7.83
CA LYS A 31 -7.10 5.45 6.72
C LYS A 31 -7.01 4.23 5.81
N VAL A 32 -5.80 3.75 5.51
CA VAL A 32 -5.59 2.56 4.68
C VAL A 32 -5.98 1.28 5.43
N LEU A 33 -5.60 1.15 6.70
CA LEU A 33 -5.99 0.03 7.56
C LEU A 33 -7.51 -0.12 7.64
N ARG A 34 -8.22 0.99 7.88
CA ARG A 34 -9.70 1.02 7.90
C ARG A 34 -10.30 0.67 6.54
N ARG A 35 -9.75 1.23 5.45
CA ARG A 35 -10.26 1.01 4.09
C ARG A 35 -10.19 -0.45 3.67
N TYR A 36 -9.09 -1.15 4.00
CA TYR A 36 -8.88 -2.55 3.60
C TYR A 36 -9.12 -3.56 4.71
N HIS A 37 -9.66 -3.12 5.86
CA HIS A 37 -9.90 -3.94 7.04
C HIS A 37 -8.67 -4.81 7.39
N ILE A 38 -7.54 -4.13 7.63
CA ILE A 38 -6.30 -4.78 8.08
C ILE A 38 -6.28 -4.69 9.60
N GLU A 39 -6.27 -5.84 10.27
CA GLU A 39 -6.30 -5.91 11.73
C GLU A 39 -4.92 -5.64 12.34
N LYS A 40 -3.89 -6.31 11.81
CA LYS A 40 -2.52 -6.20 12.30
C LYS A 40 -1.80 -5.06 11.60
N ARG A 41 -1.45 -4.02 12.36
CA ARG A 41 -0.66 -2.87 11.87
C ARG A 41 0.67 -3.30 11.26
N GLU A 42 1.29 -4.34 11.82
CA GLU A 42 2.55 -4.93 11.34
C GLU A 42 2.49 -5.36 9.87
N ASP A 43 1.37 -5.87 9.41
CA ASP A 43 1.23 -6.34 8.02
C ASP A 43 1.27 -5.17 7.05
N TYR A 44 0.66 -4.03 7.41
CA TYR A 44 0.77 -2.81 6.63
C TYR A 44 2.20 -2.28 6.59
N THR A 45 2.90 -2.26 7.73
CA THR A 45 4.31 -1.85 7.80
C THR A 45 5.20 -2.74 6.91
N LYS A 46 4.96 -4.05 6.91
CA LYS A 46 5.66 -5.00 6.01
C LYS A 46 5.40 -4.67 4.55
N TYR A 47 4.14 -4.45 4.14
CA TYR A 47 3.82 -4.06 2.77
C TYR A 47 4.44 -2.72 2.37
N ASN A 48 4.48 -1.76 3.28
CA ASN A 48 5.11 -0.47 3.03
C ASN A 48 6.63 -0.62 2.81
N LYS A 49 7.31 -1.42 3.64
CA LYS A 49 8.72 -1.74 3.48
C LYS A 49 8.99 -2.46 2.15
N LEU A 50 8.18 -3.46 1.79
CA LEU A 50 8.30 -4.15 0.50
C LEU A 50 8.10 -3.20 -0.69
N SER A 51 7.10 -2.32 -0.61
CA SER A 51 6.87 -1.32 -1.67
C SER A 51 8.05 -0.37 -1.84
N ARG A 52 8.73 0.00 -0.74
CA ARG A 52 9.94 0.81 -0.79
C ARG A 52 11.09 0.05 -1.44
N ASN A 53 11.34 -1.20 -1.02
CA ASN A 53 12.39 -2.03 -1.60
C ASN A 53 12.21 -2.22 -3.13
N ILE A 54 10.96 -2.37 -3.61
CA ILE A 54 10.67 -2.45 -5.04
C ILE A 54 11.06 -1.16 -5.77
N ARG A 55 10.71 0.00 -5.20
CA ARG A 55 11.05 1.31 -5.77
C ARG A 55 12.56 1.55 -5.76
N ASP A 56 13.23 1.20 -4.67
CA ASP A 56 14.69 1.33 -4.55
C ASP A 56 15.40 0.42 -5.55
N LEU A 57 14.90 -0.81 -5.76
CA LEU A 57 15.42 -1.72 -6.77
C LEU A 57 15.22 -1.17 -8.19
N ALA A 58 14.04 -0.62 -8.48
CA ALA A 58 13.76 -0.01 -9.77
C ALA A 58 14.65 1.21 -10.05
N GLN A 59 14.90 2.03 -9.04
CA GLN A 59 15.84 3.16 -9.10
C GLN A 59 17.26 2.66 -9.42
N LYS A 60 17.75 1.66 -8.66
CA LYS A 60 19.07 1.06 -8.92
C LYS A 60 19.19 0.49 -10.34
N ILE A 61 18.15 -0.14 -10.86
CA ILE A 61 18.14 -0.67 -12.24
C ILE A 61 18.17 0.47 -13.27
N ARG A 62 17.48 1.58 -12.99
CA ARG A 62 17.46 2.77 -13.85
C ARG A 62 18.82 3.46 -13.88
N ASP A 63 19.55 3.46 -12.76
CA ASP A 63 20.86 4.09 -12.62
C ASP A 63 22.00 3.27 -13.28
N LEU A 64 21.74 2.03 -13.70
CA LEU A 64 22.69 1.22 -14.47
C LEU A 64 22.84 1.76 -15.91
N ASN A 65 23.99 1.49 -16.53
CA ASN A 65 24.24 1.88 -17.92
C ASN A 65 23.25 1.22 -18.90
N GLU A 66 22.81 1.98 -19.90
CA GLU A 66 21.84 1.51 -20.91
C GLU A 66 22.40 0.40 -21.82
N LYS A 67 23.73 0.34 -21.96
CA LYS A 67 24.42 -0.64 -22.79
C LYS A 67 24.61 -2.00 -22.10
N ASP A 68 24.37 -2.09 -20.80
CA ASP A 68 24.47 -3.36 -20.08
C ASP A 68 23.24 -4.23 -20.35
N GLY A 69 23.45 -5.41 -20.96
CA GLY A 69 22.39 -6.41 -21.16
C GLY A 69 21.71 -6.85 -19.85
N PHE A 70 22.43 -6.71 -18.73
CA PHE A 70 21.90 -6.95 -17.39
C PHE A 70 20.74 -6.02 -17.01
N ARG A 71 20.76 -4.74 -17.45
CA ARG A 71 19.68 -3.79 -17.19
C ARG A 71 18.39 -4.23 -17.87
N ALA A 72 18.46 -4.66 -19.13
CA ALA A 72 17.30 -5.16 -19.87
C ALA A 72 16.73 -6.42 -19.23
N GLN A 73 17.59 -7.39 -18.89
CA GLN A 73 17.17 -8.64 -18.25
C GLN A 73 16.53 -8.41 -16.87
N SER A 74 17.16 -7.57 -16.04
CA SER A 74 16.67 -7.27 -14.68
C SER A 74 15.35 -6.49 -14.72
N THR A 75 15.22 -5.54 -15.64
CA THR A 75 13.97 -4.80 -15.88
C THR A 75 12.84 -5.76 -16.26
N HIS A 76 13.10 -6.67 -17.20
CA HIS A 76 12.12 -7.65 -17.63
C HIS A 76 11.68 -8.55 -16.48
N ARG A 77 12.62 -9.15 -15.75
CA ARG A 77 12.34 -10.03 -14.59
C ARG A 77 11.54 -9.32 -13.51
N LEU A 78 11.87 -8.06 -13.20
CA LEU A 78 11.14 -7.28 -12.21
C LEU A 78 9.69 -7.03 -12.67
N LEU A 79 9.51 -6.57 -13.91
CA LEU A 79 8.17 -6.26 -14.45
C LEU A 79 7.30 -7.50 -14.58
N GLU A 80 7.87 -8.62 -15.02
CA GLU A 80 7.18 -9.90 -15.10
C GLU A 80 6.67 -10.35 -13.73
N LYS A 81 7.54 -10.31 -12.70
CA LYS A 81 7.17 -10.71 -11.35
C LYS A 81 6.12 -9.78 -10.72
N LEU A 82 6.23 -8.48 -10.93
CA LEU A 82 5.26 -7.53 -10.39
C LEU A 82 3.91 -7.64 -11.09
N TYR A 83 3.90 -7.96 -12.38
CA TYR A 83 2.68 -8.22 -13.14
C TYR A 83 2.03 -9.55 -12.75
N SER A 84 2.79 -10.64 -12.59
CA SER A 84 2.23 -11.95 -12.21
C SER A 84 1.56 -11.91 -10.84
N ILE A 85 2.14 -11.16 -9.89
CA ILE A 85 1.52 -10.89 -8.58
C ILE A 85 0.31 -9.93 -8.72
N GLY A 86 0.28 -9.11 -9.77
CA GLY A 86 -0.78 -8.14 -10.08
C GLY A 86 -0.65 -6.82 -9.32
N LEU A 87 0.58 -6.43 -8.96
CA LEU A 87 0.87 -5.11 -8.38
C LEU A 87 0.87 -3.99 -9.43
N ILE A 88 1.10 -4.36 -10.69
CA ILE A 88 1.17 -3.46 -11.84
C ILE A 88 0.23 -3.97 -12.94
N PRO A 89 -0.52 -3.09 -13.63
CA PRO A 89 -1.47 -3.51 -14.66
C PRO A 89 -0.83 -3.90 -16.01
N THR A 90 0.38 -3.42 -16.33
CA THR A 90 1.07 -3.70 -17.61
C THR A 90 2.59 -3.87 -17.43
N ARG A 91 3.24 -4.62 -18.33
CA ARG A 91 4.69 -4.90 -18.28
C ARG A 91 5.55 -3.94 -19.11
N GLN A 92 4.97 -2.86 -19.62
CA GLN A 92 5.63 -2.03 -20.64
C GLN A 92 6.62 -1.04 -20.03
N ASN A 93 6.29 -0.46 -18.86
CA ASN A 93 6.99 0.71 -18.35
C ASN A 93 7.53 0.48 -16.93
N LEU A 94 8.85 0.68 -16.76
CA LEU A 94 9.49 0.66 -15.44
C LEU A 94 8.96 1.76 -14.51
N SER A 95 8.53 2.91 -15.03
CA SER A 95 7.90 4.00 -14.24
C SER A 95 6.68 3.54 -13.42
N LEU A 96 5.99 2.47 -13.84
CA LEU A 96 4.86 1.94 -13.08
C LEU A 96 5.30 1.35 -11.73
N THR A 97 6.55 0.90 -11.60
CA THR A 97 7.10 0.40 -10.35
C THR A 97 7.22 1.49 -9.28
N GLU A 98 7.42 2.75 -9.67
CA GLU A 98 7.46 3.90 -8.76
C GLU A 98 6.10 4.19 -8.13
N LYS A 99 5.01 3.79 -8.79
CA LYS A 99 3.64 3.95 -8.31
C LYS A 99 3.21 2.81 -7.37
N VAL A 100 4.05 1.80 -7.14
CA VAL A 100 3.75 0.69 -6.24
C VAL A 100 3.81 1.17 -4.79
N THR A 101 2.67 1.06 -4.11
CA THR A 101 2.50 1.46 -2.71
C THR A 101 2.01 0.28 -1.87
N ALA A 102 2.00 0.42 -0.54
CA ALA A 102 1.38 -0.56 0.35
C ALA A 102 -0.09 -0.85 -0.03
N SER A 103 -0.82 0.17 -0.52
CA SER A 103 -2.20 -0.01 -1.00
C SER A 103 -2.30 -0.96 -2.20
N SER A 104 -1.29 -1.02 -3.06
CA SER A 104 -1.26 -1.97 -4.19
C SER A 104 -1.29 -3.41 -3.69
N PHE A 105 -0.55 -3.73 -2.62
CA PHE A 105 -0.60 -5.03 -1.96
C PHE A 105 -1.96 -5.28 -1.29
N CYS A 106 -2.52 -4.27 -0.63
CA CYS A 106 -3.80 -4.40 0.06
C CYS A 106 -4.96 -4.76 -0.88
N ARG A 107 -4.93 -4.28 -2.13
CA ARG A 107 -5.90 -4.63 -3.18
C ARG A 107 -5.79 -6.07 -3.67
N ARG A 108 -4.61 -6.69 -3.54
CA ARG A 108 -4.34 -8.07 -3.94
C ARG A 108 -4.57 -9.08 -2.82
N ARG A 109 -5.02 -8.64 -1.64
CA ARG A 109 -5.47 -9.54 -0.57
C ARG A 109 -6.74 -10.28 -1.01
N LEU A 110 -6.88 -11.54 -0.58
CA LEU A 110 -8.04 -12.37 -0.92
C LEU A 110 -9.40 -11.70 -0.65
N PRO A 111 -9.67 -11.06 0.51
CA PRO A 111 -10.95 -10.38 0.74
C PRO A 111 -11.22 -9.24 -0.26
N SER A 112 -10.18 -8.51 -0.66
CA SER A 112 -10.28 -7.42 -1.65
C SER A 112 -10.57 -7.97 -3.05
N ILE A 113 -9.96 -9.11 -3.41
CA ILE A 113 -10.19 -9.79 -4.69
C ILE A 113 -11.62 -10.32 -4.76
N MET A 114 -12.12 -10.94 -3.68
CA MET A 114 -13.50 -11.42 -3.60
C MET A 114 -14.53 -10.31 -3.85
N LEU A 115 -14.28 -9.12 -3.30
CA LEU A 115 -15.15 -7.96 -3.52
C LEU A 115 -15.16 -7.55 -5.01
N ASN A 116 -13.98 -7.53 -5.65
CA ASN A 116 -13.86 -7.22 -7.07
C ASN A 116 -14.55 -8.28 -7.95
N LEU A 117 -14.51 -9.55 -7.56
CA LEU A 117 -15.21 -10.66 -8.22
C LEU A 117 -16.70 -10.74 -7.86
N ARG A 118 -17.22 -9.80 -7.06
CA ARG A 118 -18.62 -9.77 -6.59
C ARG A 118 -19.05 -11.02 -5.80
N MET A 119 -18.11 -11.73 -5.18
CA MET A 119 -18.38 -12.89 -4.32
C MET A 119 -18.89 -12.50 -2.93
N ALA A 120 -18.64 -11.26 -2.50
CA ALA A 120 -19.12 -10.70 -1.25
C ALA A 120 -19.55 -9.24 -1.49
N GLN A 121 -20.49 -8.74 -0.68
CA GLN A 121 -20.98 -7.36 -0.80
C GLN A 121 -20.05 -6.36 -0.13
N ASN A 122 -19.41 -6.74 0.98
CA ASN A 122 -18.55 -5.89 1.80
C ASN A 122 -17.25 -6.61 2.18
N LEU A 123 -16.19 -5.84 2.48
CA LEU A 123 -14.92 -6.39 2.96
C LEU A 123 -15.10 -7.19 4.25
N LYS A 124 -15.92 -6.70 5.20
CA LYS A 124 -16.18 -7.41 6.46
C LYS A 124 -16.82 -8.78 6.21
N THR A 125 -17.81 -8.85 5.32
CA THR A 125 -18.45 -10.12 4.95
C THR A 125 -17.48 -11.07 4.24
N ALA A 126 -16.61 -10.53 3.38
CA ALA A 126 -15.59 -11.32 2.71
C ALA A 126 -14.62 -11.97 3.72
N ILE A 127 -14.17 -11.20 4.72
CA ILE A 127 -13.30 -11.70 5.79
C ILE A 127 -14.02 -12.78 6.61
N THR A 128 -15.28 -12.55 7.01
CA THR A 128 -16.02 -13.57 7.76
C THR A 128 -16.21 -14.87 6.97
N PHE A 129 -16.40 -14.80 5.65
CA PHE A 129 -16.49 -16.00 4.81
C PHE A 129 -15.17 -16.76 4.73
N ILE A 130 -14.04 -16.04 4.72
CA ILE A 130 -12.70 -16.63 4.73
C ILE A 130 -12.43 -17.31 6.07
N GLU A 131 -12.72 -16.63 7.18
CA GLU A 131 -12.55 -17.17 8.54
C GLU A 131 -13.43 -18.39 8.80
N GLN A 132 -14.64 -18.41 8.26
CA GLN A 132 -15.55 -19.55 8.35
C GLN A 132 -15.15 -20.72 7.43
N GLY A 133 -14.12 -20.57 6.58
CA GLY A 133 -13.69 -21.61 5.65
C GLY A 133 -14.68 -21.90 4.51
N ARG A 134 -15.61 -20.97 4.22
CA ARG A 134 -16.63 -21.14 3.16
C ARG A 134 -16.09 -20.93 1.75
N ILE A 135 -14.85 -20.47 1.63
CA ILE A 135 -14.18 -20.22 0.36
C ILE A 135 -13.08 -21.26 0.23
N LEU A 136 -13.38 -22.29 -0.54
CA LEU A 136 -12.42 -23.28 -1.00
C LEU A 136 -12.52 -23.31 -2.53
N HIS A 137 -11.37 -23.04 -3.15
CA HIS A 137 -11.00 -23.22 -4.56
C HIS A 137 -12.05 -22.97 -5.65
#